data_AF-A0AAD8NMC9-F1
#
_entry.id   AF-A0AAD8NMC9-F1
#
_cell.length_a   1.000
_cell.length_b   1.000
_cell.length_c   1.000
_cell.angle_alpha   90.00
_cell.angle_beta   90.00
_cell.angle_gamma   90.00
#
_symmetry.space_group_name_H-M   'P 1'
#
loop_
_entity.id
_entity.type
_entity.pdbx_description
1 polymer ?
#
loop_
_entity_poly.entity_id
_entity_poly.type
_entity_poly.pdbx_seq_one_letter_code
_entity_poly.pdbx_strand_id
1 'polypeptide(L)'
;MCWEIGSTSQERKYERLMKELEMTNKEAWRYLQGIEESKWTLLYDRGNRRWGNLTTNISESMNNVLRGVRLLPIRALMEYTFKRDVEQYAKHYQMGIDCMTAFPGRMWGLFHAREIRARQHRVYTYSARDQRYMVETNQQTSDESGGSPYTIEYDKQTCTCCKWQIYRFPCSHALAVCHFKRKDPKQTANSRFYTEIYHAQYNNQYYPVPHIDDWVFADWTLFGDKSSITVVRGKCRARRMHNEMDTSYPEERTGRRCSGCKQIEEVVNVEEPSPFVEQDVEQQQPPTGEDEHDPPTGEDEPHPGTDEESPNFDDAYLLNRSPSCSPDPDSDDTTDTDARISF
;
A
#
# COMPACT_ATOMS: atom_id res chain seq x y z
N MET A 1 -8.15 -16.65 -4.83
CA MET A 1 -7.88 -17.31 -6.13
C MET A 1 -7.38 -16.35 -7.21
N CYS A 2 -8.22 -15.50 -7.83
CA CYS A 2 -7.81 -14.70 -9.00
C CYS A 2 -6.59 -13.78 -8.75
N TRP A 3 -6.48 -13.18 -7.56
CA TRP A 3 -5.31 -12.41 -7.15
C TRP A 3 -4.05 -13.27 -7.02
N GLU A 4 -4.10 -14.48 -6.44
CA GLU A 4 -2.94 -15.39 -6.41
C GLU A 4 -2.51 -15.84 -7.81
N ILE A 5 -3.46 -16.04 -8.74
CA ILE A 5 -3.16 -16.38 -10.15
C ILE A 5 -2.44 -15.21 -10.83
N GLY A 6 -2.85 -13.96 -10.57
CA GLY A 6 -2.16 -12.78 -11.07
C GLY A 6 -0.77 -12.59 -10.45
N SER A 7 -0.65 -12.76 -9.13
CA SER A 7 0.54 -12.42 -8.33
C SER A 7 1.58 -13.54 -8.18
N THR A 8 1.26 -14.78 -8.57
CA THR A 8 2.24 -15.88 -8.56
C THR A 8 3.44 -15.60 -9.47
N SER A 9 4.61 -16.02 -9.00
CA SER A 9 5.88 -15.98 -9.73
C SER A 9 6.30 -17.34 -10.29
N GLN A 10 5.53 -18.41 -10.03
CA GLN A 10 5.90 -19.77 -10.43
C GLN A 10 4.83 -20.40 -11.34
N GLU A 11 5.26 -20.89 -12.49
CA GLU A 11 4.44 -21.58 -13.50
C GLU A 11 3.67 -22.77 -12.91
N ARG A 12 4.33 -23.62 -12.12
CA ARG A 12 3.67 -24.74 -11.42
C ARG A 12 2.58 -24.28 -10.44
N LYS A 13 2.72 -23.11 -9.79
CA LYS A 13 1.66 -22.54 -8.95
C LYS A 13 0.55 -21.91 -9.81
N TYR A 14 0.90 -21.25 -10.93
CA TYR A 14 -0.05 -20.68 -11.89
C TYR A 14 -0.96 -21.75 -12.50
N GLU A 15 -0.40 -22.82 -13.07
CA GLU A 15 -1.17 -23.93 -13.63
C GLU A 15 -2.14 -24.54 -12.62
N ARG A 16 -1.68 -24.76 -11.38
CA ARG A 16 -2.48 -25.35 -10.31
C ARG A 16 -3.71 -24.48 -10.03
N LEU A 17 -3.49 -23.18 -9.82
CA LEU A 17 -4.56 -22.23 -9.51
C LEU A 17 -5.48 -21.97 -10.71
N MET A 18 -4.99 -22.03 -11.96
CA MET A 18 -5.84 -21.93 -13.16
C MET A 18 -6.75 -23.15 -13.36
N LYS A 19 -6.24 -24.36 -13.07
CA LYS A 19 -7.06 -25.59 -13.07
C LYS A 19 -8.08 -25.58 -11.93
N GLU A 20 -7.70 -25.09 -10.75
CA GLU A 20 -8.58 -24.87 -9.61
C GLU A 20 -9.70 -23.86 -9.94
N LEU A 21 -9.38 -22.77 -10.64
CA LEU A 21 -10.36 -21.80 -11.13
C LEU A 21 -11.31 -22.41 -12.17
N GLU A 22 -10.84 -23.22 -13.12
CA GLU A 22 -11.72 -23.86 -14.10
C GLU A 22 -12.75 -24.79 -13.42
N MET A 23 -12.32 -25.54 -12.40
CA MET A 23 -13.19 -26.45 -11.65
C MET A 23 -14.18 -25.69 -10.74
N THR A 24 -13.74 -24.62 -10.08
CA THR A 24 -14.53 -23.91 -9.06
C THR A 24 -15.42 -22.80 -9.65
N ASN A 25 -14.94 -22.06 -10.65
CA ASN A 25 -15.71 -21.03 -11.36
C ASN A 25 -15.31 -20.93 -12.84
N LYS A 26 -15.97 -21.75 -13.67
CA LYS A 26 -15.72 -21.82 -15.11
C LYS A 26 -16.12 -20.56 -15.89
N GLU A 27 -16.91 -19.65 -15.31
CA GLU A 27 -17.21 -18.36 -15.93
C GLU A 27 -16.06 -17.37 -15.75
N ALA A 28 -15.58 -17.21 -14.51
CA ALA A 28 -14.38 -16.43 -14.21
C ALA A 28 -13.14 -16.95 -14.97
N TRP A 29 -13.00 -18.27 -15.12
CA TRP A 29 -11.97 -18.88 -15.96
C TRP A 29 -12.09 -18.44 -17.44
N ARG A 30 -13.29 -18.53 -18.05
CA ARG A 30 -13.52 -18.08 -19.44
C ARG A 30 -13.24 -16.59 -19.61
N TYR A 31 -13.64 -15.76 -18.64
CA TYR A 31 -13.38 -14.33 -18.65
C TYR A 31 -11.87 -14.04 -18.67
N LEU A 32 -11.09 -14.67 -17.78
CA LEU A 32 -9.63 -14.50 -17.76
C LEU A 32 -8.94 -15.06 -19.01
N GLN A 33 -9.44 -16.14 -19.61
CA GLN A 33 -8.97 -16.64 -20.92
C GLN A 33 -9.25 -15.67 -22.08
N GLY A 34 -10.24 -14.78 -21.94
CA GLY A 34 -10.48 -13.67 -22.88
C GLY A 34 -9.47 -12.52 -22.77
N ILE A 35 -8.63 -12.50 -21.73
CA ILE A 35 -7.66 -11.42 -21.47
C ILE A 35 -6.24 -11.97 -21.57
N GLU A 36 -5.47 -11.42 -22.52
CA GLU A 36 -4.04 -11.72 -22.69
C GLU A 36 -3.28 -11.70 -21.35
N GLU A 37 -2.70 -12.84 -20.97
CA GLU A 37 -2.10 -13.09 -19.65
C GLU A 37 -1.02 -12.07 -19.26
N SER A 38 -0.33 -11.50 -20.25
CA SER A 38 0.72 -10.47 -20.06
C SER A 38 0.18 -9.18 -19.41
N LYS A 39 -1.13 -8.93 -19.50
CA LYS A 39 -1.80 -7.74 -18.97
C LYS A 39 -2.10 -7.84 -17.48
N TRP A 40 -2.35 -9.05 -16.97
CA TRP A 40 -2.90 -9.27 -15.62
C TRP A 40 -2.10 -10.23 -14.72
N THR A 41 -1.15 -11.00 -15.28
CA THR A 41 -0.27 -11.90 -14.51
C THR A 41 1.15 -11.34 -14.42
N LEU A 42 1.86 -11.55 -13.29
CA LEU A 42 3.29 -11.24 -13.19
C LEU A 42 4.16 -12.23 -13.96
N LEU A 43 3.79 -13.52 -13.94
CA LEU A 43 4.54 -14.60 -14.61
C LEU A 43 4.78 -14.32 -16.10
N TYR A 44 3.78 -13.78 -16.80
CA TYR A 44 3.86 -13.49 -18.25
C TYR A 44 4.10 -12.00 -18.57
N ASP A 45 4.60 -11.21 -17.60
CA ASP A 45 5.07 -9.84 -17.86
C ASP A 45 6.29 -9.86 -18.79
N ARG A 46 6.05 -9.72 -20.10
CA ARG A 46 7.12 -9.69 -21.11
C ARG A 46 8.08 -8.54 -20.83
N GLY A 47 9.28 -8.88 -20.33
CA GLY A 47 10.34 -7.95 -19.93
C GLY A 47 10.36 -7.60 -18.44
N ASN A 48 9.44 -8.13 -17.62
CA ASN A 48 9.23 -7.73 -16.22
C ASN A 48 9.08 -6.21 -16.07
N ARG A 49 8.22 -5.61 -16.90
CA ARG A 49 8.07 -4.15 -17.05
C ARG A 49 7.39 -3.50 -15.86
N ARG A 50 6.49 -4.19 -15.14
CA ARG A 50 5.84 -3.64 -13.94
C ARG A 50 6.65 -3.81 -12.65
N TRP A 51 7.78 -4.52 -12.67
CA TRP A 51 8.65 -4.76 -11.49
C TRP A 51 7.92 -5.40 -10.29
N GLY A 52 6.84 -6.16 -10.53
CA GLY A 52 5.98 -6.74 -9.50
C GLY A 52 4.74 -5.94 -9.10
N ASN A 53 4.55 -4.74 -9.64
CA ASN A 53 3.34 -3.96 -9.42
C ASN A 53 2.16 -4.58 -10.19
N LEU A 54 1.06 -4.83 -9.49
CA LEU A 54 -0.21 -5.32 -10.05
C LEU A 54 -1.40 -4.43 -9.69
N THR A 55 -1.23 -3.46 -8.79
CA THR A 55 -2.34 -2.70 -8.22
C THR A 55 -2.38 -1.25 -8.70
N THR A 56 -3.56 -0.66 -8.64
CA THR A 56 -3.82 0.78 -8.80
C THR A 56 -3.46 1.60 -7.56
N ASN A 57 -2.85 0.99 -6.53
CA ASN A 57 -2.51 1.55 -5.22
C ASN A 57 -1.81 2.92 -5.22
N ILE A 58 -0.99 3.21 -6.24
CA ILE A 58 -0.36 4.53 -6.42
C ILE A 58 -1.43 5.57 -6.77
N SER A 59 -2.27 5.30 -7.77
CA SER A 59 -3.38 6.16 -8.15
C SER A 59 -4.46 6.24 -7.08
N GLU A 60 -4.70 5.18 -6.32
CA GLU A 60 -5.63 5.18 -5.17
C GLU A 60 -5.12 6.04 -4.02
N SER A 61 -3.80 6.01 -3.74
CA SER A 61 -3.17 6.88 -2.74
C SER A 61 -3.35 8.36 -3.08
N MET A 62 -3.03 8.77 -4.31
CA MET A 62 -3.26 10.15 -4.79
C MET A 62 -4.76 10.50 -4.81
N ASN A 63 -5.62 9.57 -5.24
CA ASN A 63 -7.07 9.75 -5.17
C ASN A 63 -7.57 9.98 -3.74
N ASN A 64 -6.99 9.32 -2.74
CA ASN A 64 -7.37 9.50 -1.33
C ASN A 64 -6.89 10.85 -0.79
N VAL A 65 -5.65 11.27 -1.10
CA VAL A 65 -5.14 12.62 -0.76
C VAL A 65 -6.06 13.71 -1.30
N LEU A 66 -6.52 13.59 -2.55
CA LEU A 66 -7.42 14.56 -3.18
C LEU A 66 -8.89 14.41 -2.75
N ARG A 67 -9.27 13.38 -1.98
CA ARG A 67 -10.69 13.01 -1.72
C ARG A 67 -11.50 14.15 -1.10
N GLY A 68 -10.95 14.87 -0.13
CA GLY A 68 -11.63 15.97 0.56
C GLY A 68 -11.76 17.25 -0.28
N VAL A 69 -10.95 17.43 -1.32
CA VAL A 69 -10.83 18.69 -2.07
C VAL A 69 -11.43 18.67 -3.47
N ARG A 70 -11.95 17.53 -3.95
CA ARG A 70 -12.48 17.36 -5.32
C ARG A 70 -13.66 18.27 -5.68
N LEU A 71 -14.33 18.88 -4.69
CA LEU A 71 -15.46 19.79 -4.87
C LEU A 71 -15.10 21.27 -4.67
N LEU A 72 -13.83 21.58 -4.41
CA LEU A 72 -13.35 22.97 -4.33
C LEU A 72 -13.19 23.58 -5.73
N PRO A 73 -13.20 24.93 -5.86
CA PRO A 73 -12.87 25.61 -7.11
C PRO A 73 -11.49 25.17 -7.65
N ILE A 74 -11.34 25.13 -8.98
CA ILE A 74 -10.12 24.64 -9.66
C ILE A 74 -8.84 25.26 -9.09
N ARG A 75 -8.84 26.57 -8.83
CA ARG A 75 -7.72 27.28 -8.18
C ARG A 75 -7.33 26.66 -6.82
N ALA A 76 -8.30 26.43 -5.94
CA ALA A 76 -8.05 25.86 -4.61
C ALA A 76 -7.62 24.38 -4.70
N LEU A 77 -8.10 23.62 -5.68
CA LEU A 77 -7.62 22.27 -5.96
C LEU A 77 -6.16 22.27 -6.43
N MET A 78 -5.77 23.20 -7.30
CA MET A 78 -4.37 23.38 -7.74
C MET A 78 -3.47 23.80 -6.58
N GLU A 79 -3.86 24.81 -5.79
CA GLU A 79 -3.12 25.27 -4.62
C GLU A 79 -2.96 24.15 -3.56
N TYR A 80 -3.98 23.33 -3.34
CA TYR A 80 -3.89 22.18 -2.44
C TYR A 80 -2.94 21.10 -2.96
N THR A 81 -3.07 20.73 -4.24
CA THR A 81 -2.22 19.70 -4.86
C THR A 81 -0.76 20.11 -4.81
N PHE A 82 -0.44 21.34 -5.21
CA PHE A 82 0.92 21.89 -5.14
C PHE A 82 1.48 21.88 -3.71
N LYS A 83 0.70 22.32 -2.71
CA LYS A 83 1.14 22.27 -1.30
C LYS A 83 1.44 20.84 -0.83
N ARG A 84 0.57 19.87 -1.14
CA ARG A 84 0.81 18.47 -0.82
C ARG A 84 2.02 17.87 -1.53
N ASP A 85 2.26 18.23 -2.78
CA ASP A 85 3.46 17.81 -3.51
C ASP A 85 4.74 18.37 -2.85
N VAL A 86 4.76 19.66 -2.49
CA VAL A 86 5.88 20.30 -1.78
C VAL A 86 6.13 19.64 -0.41
N GLU A 87 5.09 19.45 0.39
CA GLU A 87 5.17 18.76 1.69
C GLU A 87 5.73 17.34 1.54
N GLN A 88 5.26 16.59 0.55
CA GLN A 88 5.68 15.21 0.32
C GLN A 88 7.12 15.12 -0.19
N TYR A 89 7.56 16.04 -1.07
CA TYR A 89 8.96 16.13 -1.50
C TYR A 89 9.88 16.52 -0.34
N ALA A 90 9.53 17.52 0.47
CA ALA A 90 10.32 17.91 1.64
C ALA A 90 10.46 16.74 2.65
N LYS A 91 9.35 16.04 2.94
CA LYS A 91 9.35 14.84 3.79
C LYS A 91 10.24 13.74 3.22
N HIS A 92 10.14 13.45 1.92
CA HIS A 92 10.91 12.36 1.30
C HIS A 92 12.39 12.71 1.07
N TYR A 93 12.73 13.98 0.88
CA TYR A 93 14.11 14.48 0.90
C TYR A 93 14.75 14.24 2.27
N GLN A 94 14.09 14.68 3.36
CA GLN A 94 14.57 14.47 4.72
C GLN A 94 14.72 12.98 5.05
N MET A 95 13.72 12.16 4.72
CA MET A 95 13.81 10.69 4.81
C MET A 95 14.94 10.08 3.97
N GLY A 96 15.43 10.75 2.94
CA GLY A 96 16.58 10.33 2.14
C GLY A 96 17.91 10.70 2.81
N ILE A 97 18.00 11.90 3.40
CA ILE A 97 19.15 12.37 4.18
C ILE A 97 19.38 11.51 5.42
N ASP A 98 18.32 11.20 6.18
CA ASP A 98 18.41 10.47 7.46
C ASP A 98 18.62 8.95 7.27
N CYS A 99 18.54 8.44 6.04
CA CYS A 99 18.57 7.02 5.75
C CYS A 99 20.00 6.48 5.66
N MET A 100 20.54 6.09 6.82
CA MET A 100 21.86 5.43 6.95
C MET A 100 21.93 4.01 6.34
N THR A 101 20.81 3.44 5.87
CA THR A 101 20.75 2.10 5.27
C THR A 101 20.94 2.16 3.75
N ALA A 102 21.50 1.09 3.16
CA ALA A 102 21.78 1.07 1.71
C ALA A 102 20.50 1.10 0.84
N PHE A 103 19.36 0.72 1.40
CA PHE A 103 18.04 0.82 0.77
C PHE A 103 17.11 1.66 1.67
N PRO A 104 16.11 2.39 1.11
CA PRO A 104 15.09 3.07 1.90
C PRO A 104 14.33 2.09 2.81
N GLY A 105 13.86 2.55 3.98
CA GLY A 105 13.43 1.69 5.09
C GLY A 105 12.52 0.49 4.73
N ARG A 106 11.53 0.67 3.85
CA ARG A 106 10.68 -0.46 3.38
C ARG A 106 11.48 -1.52 2.61
N MET A 107 12.32 -1.09 1.68
CA MET A 107 13.17 -1.98 0.89
C MET A 107 14.27 -2.62 1.75
N TRP A 108 14.75 -1.91 2.78
CA TRP A 108 15.65 -2.47 3.79
C TRP A 108 14.98 -3.58 4.60
N GLY A 109 13.74 -3.37 5.08
CA GLY A 109 12.97 -4.41 5.77
C GLY A 109 12.73 -5.65 4.91
N LEU A 110 12.31 -5.46 3.65
CA LEU A 110 12.14 -6.54 2.68
C LEU A 110 13.46 -7.29 2.41
N PHE A 111 14.56 -6.56 2.27
CA PHE A 111 15.89 -7.14 2.08
C PHE A 111 16.30 -7.99 3.27
N HIS A 112 16.19 -7.45 4.49
CA HIS A 112 16.62 -8.14 5.70
C HIS A 112 15.76 -9.38 6.00
N ALA A 113 14.44 -9.32 5.79
CA ALA A 113 13.57 -10.50 5.86
C ALA A 113 13.98 -11.59 4.85
N ARG A 114 14.39 -11.21 3.64
CA ARG A 114 14.92 -12.15 2.63
C ARG A 114 16.33 -12.64 2.97
N GLU A 115 17.16 -11.84 3.64
CA GLU A 115 18.50 -12.20 4.11
C GLU A 115 18.43 -13.22 5.27
N ILE A 116 17.54 -13.02 6.24
CA ILE A 116 17.28 -13.98 7.32
C ILE A 116 16.85 -15.34 6.73
N ARG A 117 15.87 -15.32 5.82
CA ARG A 117 15.43 -16.52 5.06
C ARG A 117 16.56 -17.14 4.22
N ALA A 118 17.54 -16.35 3.75
CA ALA A 118 18.66 -16.86 2.96
C ALA A 118 19.63 -17.74 3.76
N ARG A 119 19.78 -17.47 5.06
CA ARG A 119 20.65 -18.24 5.98
C ARG A 119 20.15 -19.66 6.24
N GLN A 120 18.89 -19.96 5.89
CA GLN A 120 18.24 -21.26 6.03
C GLN A 120 18.40 -22.17 4.79
N HIS A 121 18.97 -21.66 3.69
CA HIS A 121 19.13 -22.40 2.44
C HIS A 121 20.51 -23.08 2.32
N ARG A 122 20.56 -24.24 1.67
CA ARG A 122 21.80 -24.96 1.36
C ARG A 122 22.16 -24.75 -0.12
N VAL A 123 23.41 -24.39 -0.41
CA VAL A 123 23.86 -24.01 -1.76
C VAL A 123 24.84 -25.06 -2.31
N TYR A 124 24.57 -25.54 -3.52
CA TYR A 124 25.38 -26.53 -4.22
C TYR A 124 25.82 -25.96 -5.58
N THR A 125 27.10 -26.10 -5.92
CA THR A 125 27.63 -25.63 -7.22
C THR A 125 27.39 -26.69 -8.29
N TYR A 126 26.68 -26.34 -9.36
CA TYR A 126 26.37 -27.22 -10.48
C TYR A 126 27.16 -26.89 -11.75
N SER A 127 27.49 -25.61 -11.99
CA SER A 127 28.50 -25.21 -12.96
C SER A 127 29.27 -24.00 -12.46
N ALA A 128 30.57 -24.19 -12.23
CA ALA A 128 31.50 -23.10 -11.93
C ALA A 128 31.80 -22.22 -13.15
N ARG A 129 31.60 -22.73 -14.38
CA ARG A 129 31.75 -21.94 -15.60
C ARG A 129 30.59 -20.96 -15.78
N ASP A 130 29.36 -21.47 -15.64
CA ASP A 130 28.13 -20.73 -15.96
C ASP A 130 27.54 -20.00 -14.73
N GLN A 131 28.26 -20.03 -13.60
CA GLN A 131 27.81 -19.54 -12.29
C GLN A 131 26.42 -20.09 -11.91
N ARG A 132 26.21 -21.39 -12.18
CA ARG A 132 24.96 -22.10 -11.92
C ARG A 132 25.03 -22.85 -10.59
N TYR A 133 24.04 -22.59 -9.75
CA TYR A 133 23.91 -23.15 -8.41
C TYR A 133 22.52 -23.76 -8.22
N MET A 134 22.43 -24.86 -7.49
CA MET A 134 21.19 -25.36 -6.92
C MET A 134 21.08 -24.86 -5.48
N VAL A 135 19.90 -24.41 -5.09
CA VAL A 135 19.59 -23.94 -3.74
C VAL A 135 18.44 -24.77 -3.18
N GLU A 136 18.71 -25.50 -2.12
CA GLU A 136 17.76 -26.32 -1.37
C GLU A 136 17.20 -25.49 -0.20
N THR A 137 15.88 -25.27 -0.18
CA THR A 137 15.19 -24.56 0.90
C THR A 137 14.73 -25.54 1.98
N ASN A 138 15.11 -25.29 3.24
CA ASN A 138 14.70 -26.10 4.38
C ASN A 138 13.17 -26.23 4.47
N GLN A 139 12.67 -27.41 4.86
CA GLN A 139 11.24 -27.76 4.80
C GLN A 139 10.36 -26.99 5.81
N GLN A 140 10.94 -26.28 6.78
CA GLN A 140 10.23 -25.56 7.84
C GLN A 140 9.61 -24.21 7.40
N THR A 141 9.76 -23.78 6.14
CA THR A 141 8.98 -22.65 5.62
C THR A 141 7.54 -23.10 5.36
N SER A 142 6.54 -22.45 5.98
CA SER A 142 5.13 -22.88 6.01
C SER A 142 4.36 -22.88 4.66
N ASP A 143 5.02 -22.61 3.53
CA ASP A 143 4.55 -23.06 2.22
C ASP A 143 4.58 -24.61 2.16
N GLU A 144 3.52 -25.23 1.64
CA GLU A 144 3.43 -26.69 1.31
C GLU A 144 4.39 -27.12 0.16
N SER A 145 5.49 -26.40 -0.03
CA SER A 145 6.46 -26.53 -1.12
C SER A 145 7.92 -26.59 -0.63
N GLY A 146 8.14 -26.62 0.69
CA GLY A 146 9.47 -26.76 1.31
C GLY A 146 10.26 -27.97 0.78
N GLY A 147 11.58 -27.84 0.66
CA GLY A 147 12.45 -28.85 0.05
C GLY A 147 12.52 -28.84 -1.50
N SER A 148 11.74 -28.01 -2.20
CA SER A 148 11.88 -27.87 -3.66
C SER A 148 13.23 -27.23 -4.03
N PRO A 149 14.04 -27.82 -4.94
CA PRO A 149 15.31 -27.25 -5.35
C PRO A 149 15.13 -26.13 -6.38
N TYR A 150 15.76 -24.98 -6.14
CA TYR A 150 15.76 -23.83 -7.04
C TYR A 150 17.08 -23.73 -7.80
N THR A 151 17.05 -23.41 -9.11
CA THR A 151 18.27 -23.19 -9.90
C THR A 151 18.51 -21.70 -10.09
N ILE A 152 19.73 -21.25 -9.80
CA ILE A 152 20.18 -19.86 -9.86
C ILE A 152 21.32 -19.78 -10.86
N GLU A 153 21.23 -18.88 -11.84
CA GLU A 153 22.36 -18.49 -12.70
C GLU A 153 22.77 -17.07 -12.28
N TYR A 154 23.79 -16.98 -11.43
CA TYR A 154 24.02 -15.81 -10.59
C TYR A 154 24.39 -14.56 -11.39
N ASP A 155 25.31 -14.68 -12.34
CA ASP A 155 25.76 -13.54 -13.17
C ASP A 155 24.68 -13.06 -14.16
N LYS A 156 23.66 -13.88 -14.43
CA LYS A 156 22.47 -13.48 -15.23
C LYS A 156 21.34 -12.90 -14.38
N GLN A 157 21.49 -12.88 -13.05
CA GLN A 157 20.47 -12.45 -12.09
C GLN A 157 19.13 -13.23 -12.21
N THR A 158 19.19 -14.52 -12.53
CA THR A 158 17.99 -15.37 -12.71
C THR A 158 17.90 -16.47 -11.65
N CYS A 159 16.70 -16.69 -11.11
CA CYS A 159 16.34 -17.83 -10.26
C CYS A 159 15.04 -18.49 -10.76
N THR A 160 14.89 -19.82 -10.63
CA THR A 160 13.65 -20.54 -11.02
C THR A 160 12.44 -20.23 -10.14
N CYS A 161 12.59 -19.49 -9.04
CA CYS A 161 11.45 -18.89 -8.34
C CYS A 161 10.92 -17.60 -9.00
N CYS A 162 11.59 -17.12 -10.06
CA CYS A 162 11.35 -15.90 -10.85
C CYS A 162 11.32 -14.56 -10.08
N LYS A 163 11.26 -14.56 -8.75
CA LYS A 163 11.19 -13.37 -7.89
C LYS A 163 12.32 -12.36 -8.15
N TRP A 164 13.55 -12.81 -8.46
CA TRP A 164 14.67 -11.91 -8.77
C TRP A 164 14.46 -11.15 -10.09
N GLN A 165 13.95 -11.84 -11.11
CA GLN A 165 13.64 -11.28 -12.43
C GLN A 165 12.41 -10.37 -12.41
N ILE A 166 11.33 -10.81 -11.75
CA ILE A 166 10.05 -10.09 -11.68
C ILE A 166 10.18 -8.81 -10.86
N TYR A 167 10.76 -8.88 -9.65
CA TYR A 167 10.86 -7.73 -8.75
C TYR A 167 12.11 -6.86 -8.97
N ARG A 168 13.04 -7.29 -9.84
CA ARG A 168 14.38 -6.68 -10.03
C ARG A 168 15.18 -6.53 -8.71
N PHE A 169 14.80 -7.30 -7.69
CA PHE A 169 15.34 -7.26 -6.34
C PHE A 169 15.59 -8.70 -5.86
N PRO A 170 16.73 -8.99 -5.21
CA PRO A 170 17.15 -10.36 -4.92
C PRO A 170 16.12 -11.13 -4.09
N CYS A 171 15.92 -12.40 -4.41
CA CYS A 171 15.20 -13.35 -3.57
C CYS A 171 16.15 -13.97 -2.54
N SER A 172 15.62 -14.62 -1.49
CA SER A 172 16.44 -15.29 -0.48
C SER A 172 17.39 -16.35 -1.07
N HIS A 173 17.00 -17.00 -2.17
CA HIS A 173 17.88 -17.93 -2.90
C HIS A 173 19.08 -17.23 -3.55
N ALA A 174 18.89 -16.05 -4.13
CA ALA A 174 19.95 -15.25 -4.72
C ALA A 174 20.94 -14.72 -3.66
N LEU A 175 20.40 -14.29 -2.52
CA LEU A 175 21.20 -13.88 -1.36
C LEU A 175 22.01 -15.05 -0.79
N ALA A 176 21.44 -16.25 -0.69
CA ALA A 176 22.16 -17.45 -0.23
C ALA A 176 23.37 -17.78 -1.13
N VAL A 177 23.21 -17.71 -2.46
CA VAL A 177 24.32 -17.85 -3.41
C VAL A 177 25.32 -16.69 -3.24
N CYS A 178 24.87 -15.47 -2.95
CA CYS A 178 25.76 -14.33 -2.68
C CYS A 178 26.66 -14.56 -1.46
N HIS A 179 26.08 -15.03 -0.34
CA HIS A 179 26.82 -15.40 0.86
C HIS A 179 27.79 -16.57 0.61
N PHE A 180 27.35 -17.62 -0.10
CA PHE A 180 28.21 -18.74 -0.50
C PHE A 180 29.42 -18.27 -1.33
N LYS A 181 29.21 -17.30 -2.22
CA LYS A 181 30.25 -16.66 -3.03
C LYS A 181 31.07 -15.58 -2.30
N ARG A 182 30.78 -15.31 -1.02
CA ARG A 182 31.41 -14.26 -0.19
C ARG A 182 31.37 -12.86 -0.82
N LYS A 183 30.34 -12.56 -1.61
CA LYS A 183 30.07 -11.22 -2.17
C LYS A 183 29.15 -10.43 -1.24
N ASP A 184 29.24 -9.09 -1.25
CA ASP A 184 28.33 -8.21 -0.51
C ASP A 184 26.87 -8.41 -0.99
N PRO A 185 25.96 -8.90 -0.13
CA PRO A 185 24.56 -9.13 -0.51
C PRO A 185 23.84 -7.87 -1.00
N LYS A 186 24.23 -6.68 -0.52
CA LYS A 186 23.62 -5.40 -0.93
C LYS A 186 23.87 -5.09 -2.41
N GLN A 187 24.94 -5.62 -3.01
CA GLN A 187 25.30 -5.41 -4.42
C GLN A 187 24.49 -6.29 -5.40
N THR A 188 23.51 -7.08 -4.91
CA THR A 188 22.66 -7.95 -5.75
C THR A 188 21.32 -7.33 -6.17
N ALA A 189 21.01 -6.12 -5.69
CA ALA A 189 19.83 -5.35 -6.05
C ALA A 189 20.04 -4.54 -7.35
N ASN A 190 18.95 -4.23 -8.06
CA ASN A 190 18.99 -3.23 -9.12
C ASN A 190 19.27 -1.83 -8.53
N SER A 191 20.04 -1.01 -9.24
CA SER A 191 20.47 0.32 -8.77
C SER A 191 19.34 1.25 -8.34
N ARG A 192 18.15 1.13 -8.95
CA ARG A 192 16.98 1.96 -8.64
C ARG A 192 16.42 1.78 -7.22
N PHE A 193 16.88 0.79 -6.46
CA PHE A 193 16.46 0.57 -5.07
C PHE A 193 17.39 1.17 -4.02
N TYR A 194 18.58 1.68 -4.38
CA TYR A 194 19.51 2.27 -3.41
C TYR A 194 19.01 3.62 -2.88
N THR A 195 19.34 3.90 -1.61
CA THR A 195 19.01 5.17 -0.93
C THR A 195 19.54 6.39 -1.67
N GLU A 196 20.72 6.29 -2.29
CA GLU A 196 21.30 7.34 -3.14
C GLU A 196 20.36 7.75 -4.29
N ILE A 197 19.78 6.79 -5.00
CA ILE A 197 18.85 7.05 -6.12
C ILE A 197 17.50 7.56 -5.61
N TYR A 198 17.04 7.07 -4.45
CA TYR A 198 15.85 7.58 -3.78
C TYR A 198 16.04 9.04 -3.35
N HIS A 199 17.17 9.39 -2.74
CA HIS A 199 17.51 10.76 -2.37
C HIS A 199 17.59 11.67 -3.61
N ALA A 200 18.30 11.23 -4.66
CA ALA A 200 18.41 11.97 -5.92
C ALA A 200 17.05 12.27 -6.59
N GLN A 201 16.07 11.37 -6.45
CA GLN A 201 14.70 11.57 -6.94
C GLN A 201 13.97 12.74 -6.24
N TYR A 202 14.25 12.98 -4.95
CA TYR A 202 13.63 14.04 -4.14
C TYR A 202 14.52 15.27 -3.92
N ASN A 203 15.75 15.29 -4.45
CA ASN A 203 16.71 16.40 -4.36
C ASN A 203 16.32 17.65 -5.20
N ASN A 204 15.12 17.70 -5.76
CA ASN A 204 14.62 18.87 -6.49
C ASN A 204 13.93 19.86 -5.55
N GLN A 205 14.21 21.15 -5.74
CA GLN A 205 13.63 22.22 -4.93
C GLN A 205 12.35 22.77 -5.56
N TYR A 206 11.37 23.09 -4.71
CA TYR A 206 10.19 23.86 -5.07
C TYR A 206 10.32 25.26 -4.48
N TYR A 207 10.05 26.28 -5.29
CA TYR A 207 9.94 27.66 -4.81
C TYR A 207 8.50 27.94 -4.36
N PRO A 208 8.29 28.81 -3.35
CA PRO A 208 6.96 29.34 -3.04
C PRO A 208 6.36 30.00 -4.28
N VAL A 209 5.04 29.86 -4.48
CA VAL A 209 4.32 30.62 -5.50
C VAL A 209 4.36 32.11 -5.10
N PRO A 210 4.88 33.02 -5.95
CA PRO A 210 5.01 34.43 -5.62
C PRO A 210 3.64 35.15 -5.62
N HIS A 211 3.61 36.44 -5.28
CA HIS A 211 2.36 37.19 -5.27
C HIS A 211 1.77 37.28 -6.68
N ILE A 212 0.43 37.41 -6.79
CA ILE A 212 -0.25 37.41 -8.09
C ILE A 212 0.21 38.54 -9.02
N ASP A 213 0.67 39.65 -8.45
CA ASP A 213 1.23 40.80 -9.19
C ASP A 213 2.63 40.53 -9.76
N ASP A 214 3.36 39.53 -9.21
CA ASP A 214 4.68 39.09 -9.69
C ASP A 214 4.57 38.03 -10.81
N TRP A 215 3.35 37.57 -11.15
CA TRP A 215 3.17 36.46 -12.09
C TRP A 215 3.45 36.91 -13.53
N VAL A 216 4.41 36.25 -14.18
CA VAL A 216 4.69 36.45 -15.60
C VAL A 216 3.45 36.07 -16.42
N PHE A 217 2.99 37.00 -17.26
CA PHE A 217 1.81 36.79 -18.11
C PHE A 217 2.06 35.63 -19.08
N ALA A 218 1.13 34.67 -19.11
CA ALA A 218 1.21 33.51 -20.01
C ALA A 218 1.02 33.92 -21.47
N ASP A 219 1.95 33.54 -22.34
CA ASP A 219 1.88 33.72 -23.79
C ASP A 219 0.93 32.72 -24.49
N TRP A 220 0.38 31.77 -23.72
CA TRP A 220 -0.57 30.74 -24.15
C TRP A 220 -1.99 31.00 -23.62
N THR A 221 -2.99 30.59 -24.41
CA THR A 221 -4.42 30.62 -24.02
C THR A 221 -4.91 29.19 -23.76
N LEU A 222 -5.55 28.96 -22.61
CA LEU A 222 -6.07 27.64 -22.25
C LEU A 222 -7.47 27.42 -22.84
N PHE A 223 -7.54 26.61 -23.91
CA PHE A 223 -8.80 26.24 -24.55
C PHE A 223 -9.42 25.01 -23.89
N GLY A 224 -10.52 25.20 -23.16
CA GLY A 224 -11.36 24.08 -22.73
C GLY A 224 -12.03 23.39 -23.91
N ASP A 225 -12.14 22.06 -23.88
CA ASP A 225 -12.85 21.30 -24.91
C ASP A 225 -14.33 21.70 -24.93
N LYS A 226 -14.76 22.27 -26.06
CA LYS A 226 -16.13 22.76 -26.28
C LYS A 226 -17.18 21.65 -26.18
N SER A 227 -16.81 20.39 -26.41
CA SER A 227 -17.71 19.23 -26.25
C SER A 227 -18.00 18.91 -24.78
N SER A 228 -17.10 19.30 -23.87
CA SER A 228 -17.22 19.10 -22.42
C SER A 228 -17.86 20.28 -21.66
N ILE A 229 -18.26 21.34 -22.36
CA ILE A 229 -18.90 22.51 -21.74
C ILE A 229 -20.36 22.18 -21.40
N THR A 230 -20.61 21.74 -20.17
CA THR A 230 -21.96 21.50 -19.65
C THR A 230 -22.75 22.81 -19.52
N VAL A 231 -23.63 23.09 -20.48
CA VAL A 231 -24.43 24.33 -20.57
C VAL A 231 -25.51 24.45 -19.47
N VAL A 232 -25.69 23.42 -18.64
CA VAL A 232 -26.77 23.35 -17.63
C VAL A 232 -26.52 24.32 -16.47
N ARG A 233 -27.21 25.47 -16.51
CA ARG A 233 -27.35 26.37 -15.34
C ARG A 233 -28.19 25.70 -14.25
N GLY A 234 -27.52 25.06 -13.29
CA GLY A 234 -28.14 24.46 -12.12
C GLY A 234 -27.11 24.21 -11.01
N LYS A 235 -27.59 23.96 -9.78
CA LYS A 235 -26.72 23.61 -8.64
C LYS A 235 -25.92 22.35 -8.99
N CYS A 236 -24.59 22.44 -8.94
CA CYS A 236 -23.71 21.31 -9.28
C CYS A 236 -24.09 20.09 -8.44
N ARG A 237 -24.52 19.00 -9.09
CA ARG A 237 -24.90 17.77 -8.41
C ARG A 237 -23.61 17.09 -7.92
N ALA A 238 -23.34 17.21 -6.62
CA ALA A 238 -22.16 16.62 -5.96
C ALA A 238 -22.12 15.08 -5.93
N ARG A 239 -23.00 14.40 -6.70
CA ARG A 239 -22.87 12.96 -6.97
C ARG A 239 -21.79 12.76 -8.03
N ARG A 240 -20.67 12.20 -7.59
CA ARG A 240 -19.62 11.56 -8.41
C ARG A 240 -20.25 10.81 -9.59
N MET A 241 -19.66 10.93 -10.79
CA MET A 241 -19.97 10.02 -11.89
C MET A 241 -19.57 8.60 -11.47
N HIS A 242 -20.58 7.78 -11.20
CA HIS A 242 -20.43 6.39 -10.78
C HIS A 242 -19.75 5.60 -11.90
N ASN A 243 -18.64 4.94 -11.59
CA ASN A 243 -18.00 4.01 -12.53
C ASN A 243 -18.17 2.56 -12.05
N GLU A 244 -17.76 1.59 -12.88
CA GLU A 244 -17.95 0.16 -12.56
C GLU A 244 -17.31 -0.23 -11.21
N MET A 245 -16.20 0.41 -10.81
CA MET A 245 -15.50 0.19 -9.53
C MET A 245 -16.14 0.91 -8.32
N ASP A 246 -17.19 1.72 -8.52
CA ASP A 246 -18.02 2.25 -7.42
C ASP A 246 -19.21 1.34 -7.09
N THR A 247 -19.40 0.27 -7.87
CA THR A 247 -20.53 -0.65 -7.73
C THR A 247 -20.25 -1.67 -6.64
N SER A 248 -20.80 -1.44 -5.45
CA SER A 248 -20.71 -2.41 -4.35
C SER A 248 -21.45 -3.70 -4.71
N TYR A 249 -20.72 -4.81 -4.79
CA TYR A 249 -21.33 -6.13 -4.97
C TYR A 249 -22.01 -6.57 -3.66
N PRO A 250 -23.13 -7.32 -3.69
CA PRO A 250 -23.83 -7.75 -2.46
C PRO A 250 -22.99 -8.60 -1.48
N GLU A 251 -21.84 -9.08 -1.94
CA GLU A 251 -20.88 -9.91 -1.19
C GLU A 251 -19.80 -9.06 -0.49
N GLU A 252 -19.67 -7.77 -0.83
CA GLU A 252 -18.74 -6.85 -0.16
C GLU A 252 -19.28 -6.48 1.23
N ARG A 253 -18.59 -6.92 2.28
CA ARG A 253 -18.98 -6.68 3.67
C ARG A 253 -18.99 -5.19 4.01
N THR A 254 -20.18 -4.59 4.05
CA THR A 254 -20.45 -3.22 4.52
C THR A 254 -20.25 -3.11 6.03
N GLY A 255 -19.00 -3.14 6.47
CA GLY A 255 -18.63 -3.05 7.88
C GLY A 255 -17.13 -2.83 8.06
N ARG A 256 -16.68 -1.57 7.96
CA ARG A 256 -15.31 -1.21 8.32
C ARG A 256 -15.21 -1.20 9.84
N ARG A 257 -14.50 -2.18 10.39
CA ARG A 257 -14.22 -2.25 11.83
C ARG A 257 -13.30 -1.09 12.24
N CYS A 258 -13.67 -0.31 13.25
CA CYS A 258 -12.81 0.74 13.79
C CYS A 258 -11.54 0.13 14.41
N SER A 259 -10.36 0.68 14.08
CA SER A 259 -9.07 0.15 14.53
C SER A 259 -8.79 0.37 16.02
N GLY A 260 -9.45 1.37 16.65
CA GLY A 260 -9.38 1.60 18.10
C GLY A 260 -10.32 0.68 18.89
N CYS A 261 -11.64 0.90 18.75
CA CYS A 261 -12.65 0.22 19.58
C CYS A 261 -13.10 -1.17 19.08
N LYS A 262 -12.62 -1.63 17.91
CA LYS A 262 -12.94 -2.95 17.29
C LYS A 262 -14.43 -3.22 17.00
N GLN A 263 -15.32 -2.25 17.20
CA GLN A 263 -16.74 -2.34 16.82
C GLN A 263 -16.96 -2.16 15.31
N ILE A 264 -18.15 -2.56 14.84
CA ILE A 264 -18.61 -2.44 13.46
C ILE A 264 -19.68 -1.35 13.43
N GLU A 265 -19.47 -0.30 12.62
CA GLU A 265 -20.52 0.68 12.33
C GLU A 265 -21.43 0.13 11.22
N GLU A 266 -22.70 -0.12 11.55
CA GLU A 266 -23.74 -0.31 10.54
C GLU A 266 -24.16 1.06 10.01
N VAL A 267 -23.97 1.30 8.70
CA VAL A 267 -24.37 2.55 8.05
C VAL A 267 -25.88 2.52 7.79
N VAL A 268 -26.66 2.89 8.80
CA VAL A 268 -28.11 3.11 8.66
C VAL A 268 -28.33 4.32 7.75
N ASN A 269 -28.88 4.09 6.55
CA ASN A 269 -29.32 5.17 5.68
C ASN A 269 -30.53 5.87 6.33
N VAL A 270 -30.32 7.08 6.83
CA VAL A 270 -31.41 7.95 7.31
C VAL A 270 -32.07 8.60 6.09
N GLU A 271 -33.34 8.25 5.84
CA GLU A 271 -34.17 8.97 4.85
C GLU A 271 -34.59 10.34 5.41
N GLU A 272 -34.58 11.38 4.57
CA GLU A 272 -34.91 12.75 4.98
C GLU A 272 -36.43 12.89 5.28
N PRO A 273 -36.83 13.39 6.46
CA PRO A 273 -38.25 13.56 6.78
C PRO A 273 -38.89 14.75 6.03
N SER A 274 -40.07 14.52 5.48
CA SER A 274 -40.91 15.53 4.82
C SER A 274 -41.42 16.58 5.84
N PRO A 275 -41.59 17.87 5.46
CA PRO A 275 -41.88 18.93 6.43
C PRO A 275 -43.36 19.04 6.86
N PHE A 276 -43.53 19.52 8.10
CA PHE A 276 -44.66 20.28 8.65
C PHE A 276 -46.04 19.63 8.86
N VAL A 277 -46.38 19.39 10.14
CA VAL A 277 -47.69 19.71 10.74
C VAL A 277 -47.41 20.23 12.17
N GLU A 278 -48.13 21.26 12.62
CA GLU A 278 -48.05 21.81 13.98
C GLU A 278 -49.06 21.15 14.93
N GLN A 279 -48.71 20.94 16.20
CA GLN A 279 -49.67 20.97 17.32
C GLN A 279 -48.98 21.15 18.67
N ASP A 280 -49.73 21.68 19.65
CA ASP A 280 -49.22 22.37 20.83
C ASP A 280 -49.07 21.52 22.10
N VAL A 281 -48.11 21.97 22.95
CA VAL A 281 -48.16 22.07 24.43
C VAL A 281 -48.82 20.95 25.25
N GLU A 282 -48.03 20.27 26.10
CA GLU A 282 -48.12 20.46 27.56
C GLU A 282 -46.78 20.11 28.28
N GLN A 283 -46.68 20.41 29.58
CA GLN A 283 -45.45 20.46 30.38
C GLN A 283 -45.31 19.29 31.37
N GLN A 284 -44.08 18.89 31.70
CA GLN A 284 -43.67 18.62 33.10
C GLN A 284 -42.13 18.48 33.27
N GLN A 285 -41.66 18.60 34.52
CA GLN A 285 -40.25 18.60 34.94
C GLN A 285 -39.90 17.40 35.86
N PRO A 286 -38.61 17.10 36.12
CA PRO A 286 -38.17 15.79 36.63
C PRO A 286 -37.78 15.73 38.13
N PRO A 287 -37.71 14.52 38.71
CA PRO A 287 -36.80 14.12 39.81
C PRO A 287 -35.53 13.41 39.25
N THR A 288 -34.30 13.43 39.79
CA THR A 288 -33.68 13.57 41.14
C THR A 288 -33.55 12.26 41.96
N GLY A 289 -32.34 12.00 42.49
CA GLY A 289 -31.91 10.77 43.20
C GLY A 289 -31.05 9.89 42.27
N GLU A 290 -29.75 9.62 42.45
CA GLU A 290 -28.92 9.27 43.64
C GLU A 290 -29.14 7.83 44.15
N ASP A 291 -28.10 7.00 44.01
CA ASP A 291 -27.57 6.09 45.05
C ASP A 291 -26.22 5.48 44.59
N GLU A 292 -25.26 5.35 45.51
CA GLU A 292 -23.96 4.66 45.32
C GLU A 292 -24.03 3.22 45.87
N HIS A 293 -23.22 2.26 45.39
CA HIS A 293 -22.66 1.14 46.18
C HIS A 293 -21.61 0.31 45.40
N ASP A 294 -20.57 -0.18 46.09
CA ASP A 294 -19.37 -0.90 45.58
C ASP A 294 -18.60 -1.56 46.77
N PRO A 295 -17.63 -2.51 46.64
CA PRO A 295 -17.31 -3.47 45.57
C PRO A 295 -17.74 -4.93 45.95
N PRO A 296 -16.94 -5.91 46.51
CA PRO A 296 -15.50 -6.08 46.77
C PRO A 296 -14.80 -7.38 46.20
N THR A 297 -13.48 -7.27 45.94
CA THR A 297 -12.37 -8.26 46.05
C THR A 297 -12.54 -9.79 45.83
N GLY A 298 -11.64 -10.39 45.03
CA GLY A 298 -11.31 -11.84 45.01
C GLY A 298 -10.06 -12.15 44.14
N GLU A 299 -9.21 -13.12 44.54
CA GLU A 299 -7.79 -13.25 44.13
C GLU A 299 -7.46 -14.42 43.13
N ASP A 300 -6.17 -14.49 42.72
CA ASP A 300 -5.37 -15.61 42.14
C ASP A 300 -5.46 -16.09 40.66
N GLU A 301 -4.34 -15.83 39.92
CA GLU A 301 -3.48 -16.72 39.07
C GLU A 301 -4.05 -17.81 38.11
N PRO A 302 -3.31 -18.29 37.04
CA PRO A 302 -2.01 -17.87 36.50
C PRO A 302 -1.96 -17.64 34.96
N HIS A 303 -0.77 -17.33 34.42
CA HIS A 303 -0.47 -17.26 32.97
C HIS A 303 -0.69 -18.56 32.18
N PRO A 304 -0.90 -18.47 30.85
CA PRO A 304 0.23 -18.72 29.94
C PRO A 304 0.47 -17.61 28.90
N GLY A 305 1.69 -17.54 28.37
CA GLY A 305 2.08 -16.56 27.35
C GLY A 305 1.55 -16.89 25.95
N THR A 306 1.50 -15.86 25.10
CA THR A 306 1.28 -15.99 23.65
C THR A 306 2.40 -15.28 22.90
N ASP A 307 3.28 -16.05 22.26
CA ASP A 307 4.15 -15.53 21.21
C ASP A 307 3.25 -15.19 20.01
N GLU A 308 3.03 -13.90 19.73
CA GLU A 308 2.23 -13.50 18.55
C GLU A 308 2.95 -13.87 17.25
N GLU A 309 2.51 -14.96 16.61
CA GLU A 309 2.95 -15.37 15.28
C GLU A 309 2.72 -14.24 14.26
N SER A 310 3.78 -13.49 13.97
CA SER A 310 3.77 -12.42 12.97
C SER A 310 3.35 -12.99 11.60
N PRO A 311 2.22 -12.55 11.00
CA PRO A 311 1.72 -13.12 9.76
C PRO A 311 2.76 -13.09 8.64
N ASN A 312 2.87 -14.21 7.91
CA ASN A 312 3.87 -14.40 6.86
C ASN A 312 3.55 -13.54 5.62
N PHE A 313 3.85 -12.24 5.66
CA PHE A 313 3.50 -11.29 4.62
C PHE A 313 4.12 -11.65 3.27
N ASP A 314 3.26 -11.70 2.25
CA ASP A 314 3.62 -12.10 0.90
C ASP A 314 4.51 -11.04 0.21
N ASP A 315 5.46 -11.50 -0.61
CA ASP A 315 6.42 -10.62 -1.31
C ASP A 315 5.70 -9.61 -2.22
N ALA A 316 4.60 -10.05 -2.86
CA ALA A 316 3.77 -9.19 -3.70
C ALA A 316 3.03 -8.12 -2.86
N TYR A 317 2.53 -8.49 -1.69
CA TYR A 317 1.79 -7.59 -0.80
C TYR A 317 2.70 -6.49 -0.23
N LEU A 318 3.90 -6.85 0.25
CA LEU A 318 4.88 -5.91 0.81
C LEU A 318 5.36 -4.86 -0.22
N LEU A 319 5.46 -5.24 -1.49
CA LEU A 319 5.83 -4.33 -2.57
C LEU A 319 4.64 -3.47 -3.04
N ASN A 320 3.42 -4.02 -3.14
CA ASN A 320 2.27 -3.28 -3.67
C ASN A 320 1.58 -2.36 -2.65
N ARG A 321 1.60 -2.64 -1.34
CA ARG A 321 0.85 -1.86 -0.32
C ARG A 321 1.24 -0.37 -0.34
N SER A 322 0.31 0.57 -0.49
CA SER A 322 0.61 2.01 -0.42
C SER A 322 1.30 2.40 0.89
N PRO A 323 2.01 3.55 0.96
CA PRO A 323 2.25 4.21 2.24
C PRO A 323 0.89 4.54 2.88
N SER A 324 0.74 4.24 4.17
CA SER A 324 -0.42 4.68 4.93
C SER A 324 -0.26 6.18 5.23
N CYS A 325 -0.89 7.03 4.41
CA CYS A 325 -1.10 8.44 4.71
C CYS A 325 -2.20 8.59 5.79
N SER A 326 -1.94 8.03 6.97
CA SER A 326 -2.56 8.47 8.22
C SER A 326 -1.70 9.62 8.75
N PRO A 327 -2.28 10.72 9.23
CA PRO A 327 -1.59 11.54 10.22
C PRO A 327 -1.49 10.72 11.52
N ASP A 328 -0.36 10.80 12.21
CA ASP A 328 -0.28 10.38 13.61
C ASP A 328 -1.03 11.43 14.45
N PRO A 329 -1.98 11.03 15.32
CA PRO A 329 -2.71 11.99 16.14
C PRO A 329 -1.84 12.47 17.32
N ASP A 330 -1.67 13.79 17.36
CA ASP A 330 -1.53 14.63 18.55
C ASP A 330 -0.67 14.10 19.71
N SER A 331 0.61 14.49 19.71
CA SER A 331 1.42 14.54 20.92
C SER A 331 1.13 15.84 21.70
N ASP A 332 0.00 15.88 22.41
CA ASP A 332 -0.24 16.89 23.44
C ASP A 332 0.73 16.67 24.62
N ASP A 333 1.59 17.65 24.89
CA ASP A 333 2.25 17.82 26.18
C ASP A 333 2.24 19.31 26.56
N THR A 334 1.14 19.73 27.15
CA THR A 334 0.94 21.10 27.62
C THR A 334 1.48 21.27 29.04
N THR A 335 2.67 21.83 29.18
CA THR A 335 3.09 22.51 30.41
C THR A 335 3.48 23.96 30.13
N ASP A 336 2.64 24.88 30.62
CA ASP A 336 2.85 26.33 30.57
C ASP A 336 3.91 26.76 31.60
N THR A 337 4.81 27.69 31.23
CA THR A 337 5.40 28.65 32.17
C THR A 337 6.00 29.90 31.49
N ASP A 338 5.14 30.89 31.25
CA ASP A 338 5.36 32.36 31.37
C ASP A 338 6.80 32.93 31.18
N ALA A 339 7.02 33.66 30.07
CA ALA A 339 8.03 34.72 29.99
C ALA A 339 7.64 35.86 29.00
N ARG A 340 7.27 37.02 29.55
CA ARG A 340 6.89 38.29 28.88
C ARG A 340 8.05 39.00 28.15
N ILE A 341 7.72 40.15 27.51
CA ILE A 341 8.56 41.27 26.98
C ILE A 341 8.72 41.20 25.45
N SER A 342 7.86 41.83 24.62
CA SER A 342 7.63 43.27 24.32
C SER A 342 8.69 43.89 23.37
N PHE A 343 8.37 44.81 22.45
CA PHE A 343 7.13 45.60 22.24
C PHE A 343 6.56 45.43 20.82
#